data_AF-A0A6J4HLB9-F1
#
_entry.id   AF-A0A6J4HLB9-F1
#
_cell.length_a   1.000
_cell.length_b   1.000
_cell.length_c   1.000
_cell.angle_alpha   90.00
_cell.angle_beta   90.00
_cell.angle_gamma   90.00
#
_symmetry.space_group_name_H-M   'P 1'
#
loop_
_entity.id
_entity.type
_entity.pdbx_description
1 polymer ?
#
loop_
_entity_poly.entity_id
_entity_poly.type
_entity_poly.pdbx_seq_one_letter_code
_entity_poly.pdbx_strand_id
1 'polypeptide(L)' 'MTAVRPDLLQLTERRMAWLEARQRVLAGNIANADTPGYQPRDVRSFASVLAGAAGGPRMAATNSRNLA' A
#
# COMPACT_ATOMS: atom_id res chain seq x y z
N MET A 1 -11.64 28.39 7.17
CA MET A 1 -11.36 27.29 6.22
C MET A 1 -9.99 26.72 6.54
N THR A 2 -9.88 25.88 7.58
CA THR A 2 -8.59 25.28 7.97
C THR A 2 -8.53 23.91 7.34
N ALA A 3 -7.75 23.76 6.28
CA ALA A 3 -7.47 22.45 5.71
C ALA A 3 -6.81 21.61 6.81
N VAL A 4 -7.51 20.57 7.27
CA VAL A 4 -6.90 19.51 8.07
C VAL A 4 -5.78 18.95 7.21
N ARG A 5 -4.52 19.23 7.59
CA ARG A 5 -3.37 18.60 6.95
C ARG A 5 -3.64 17.09 6.97
N PRO A 6 -3.43 16.33 5.88
CA PRO A 6 -3.52 14.88 5.96
C PRO A 6 -2.70 14.46 7.17
N ASP A 7 -3.36 13.78 8.12
CA ASP A 7 -2.83 13.54 9.45
C ASP A 7 -1.42 12.98 9.31
N LEU A 8 -0.43 13.82 9.65
CA LEU A 8 0.98 13.55 9.36
C LEU A 8 1.40 12.25 10.05
N LEU A 9 0.83 11.99 11.23
CA LEU A 9 1.04 10.76 11.97
C LEU A 9 0.57 9.55 11.16
N GLN A 10 -0.66 9.57 10.65
CA GLN A 10 -1.18 8.50 9.79
C GLN A 10 -0.32 8.30 8.54
N LEU A 11 0.19 9.37 7.91
CA LEU A 11 1.10 9.24 6.77
C LEU A 11 2.43 8.58 7.17
N THR A 12 2.99 8.96 8.32
CA THR A 12 4.23 8.35 8.83
C THR A 12 4.04 6.89 9.20
N GLU A 13 2.94 6.53 9.87
CA GLU A 13 2.58 5.13 10.19
C GLU A 13 2.51 4.29 8.92
N ARG A 14 1.82 4.79 7.89
CA ARG A 14 1.73 4.10 6.59
C ARG A 14 3.08 3.96 5.92
N ARG A 15 3.96 4.96 6.06
CA ARG A 15 5.34 4.88 5.54
C ARG A 15 6.17 3.84 6.28
N MET A 16 6.04 3.77 7.60
CA MET A 16 6.73 2.78 8.43
C MET A 16 6.28 1.35 8.07
N ALA A 17 4.97 1.12 7.97
CA ALA A 17 4.43 -0.17 7.55
C ALA A 17 4.94 -0.59 6.15
N TRP A 18 5.02 0.35 5.21
CA TRP A 18 5.60 0.10 3.89
C TRP A 18 7.10 -0.25 3.95
N LEU A 19 7.88 0.46 4.77
CA LEU A 19 9.31 0.20 4.95
C LEU A 19 9.55 -1.17 5.58
N GLU A 20 8.77 -1.56 6.59
CA GLU A 20 8.85 -2.89 7.18
C GLU A 20 8.55 -3.99 6.16
N ALA A 21 7.51 -3.82 5.35
CA ALA A 21 7.17 -4.78 4.31
C ALA A 21 8.32 -4.92 3.30
N ARG A 22 8.93 -3.80 2.90
CA ARG A 22 10.09 -3.80 2.02
C ARG A 22 11.30 -4.47 2.66
N GLN A 23 11.58 -4.21 3.94
CA GLN A 23 12.68 -4.85 4.66
C GLN A 23 12.54 -6.37 4.69
N ARG A 24 11.33 -6.90 4.90
CA ARG A 24 11.09 -8.36 4.85
C ARG A 24 11.42 -8.94 3.47
N VAL A 25 11.02 -8.26 2.38
CA VAL A 25 11.35 -8.69 1.02
C VAL A 25 12.86 -8.64 0.77
N LEU A 26 13.54 -7.56 1.19
CA LEU A 26 14.98 -7.43 1.05
C LEU A 26 15.75 -8.49 1.85
N ALA A 27 15.32 -8.79 3.07
CA ALA A 27 15.89 -9.87 3.86
C ALA A 27 15.75 -11.23 3.15
N GLY A 28 14.59 -11.47 2.53
CA GLY A 28 14.37 -12.64 1.69
C GLY A 28 15.30 -12.69 0.47
N ASN A 29 15.47 -11.56 -0.23
CA ASN A 29 16.39 -11.49 -1.37
C ASN A 29 17.84 -11.79 -0.94
N ILE A 30 18.28 -11.22 0.19
CA ILE A 30 19.63 -11.45 0.74
C ILE A 30 19.81 -12.93 1.09
N ALA A 31 18.84 -13.53 1.77
CA ALA A 31 18.90 -14.94 2.17
C ALA A 31 18.98 -15.91 0.97
N ASN A 32 18.47 -15.51 -0.19
CA ASN A 32 18.45 -16.34 -1.41
C ASN A 32 19.43 -15.85 -2.49
N ALA A 33 20.30 -14.88 -2.19
CA ALA A 33 21.13 -14.21 -3.19
C ALA A 33 22.03 -15.18 -3.98
N ASP A 34 22.51 -16.23 -3.33
CA ASP A 34 23.41 -17.23 -3.92
C ASP A 34 22.68 -18.48 -4.45
N THR A 35 21.33 -18.48 -4.47
CA THR A 35 20.56 -19.61 -5.00
C THR A 35 20.50 -19.53 -6.52
N PRO A 36 21.01 -20.54 -7.27
CA PRO A 36 20.98 -20.53 -8.73
C PRO A 36 19.56 -20.36 -9.28
N GLY A 37 19.38 -19.38 -10.17
CA GLY A 37 18.08 -19.08 -10.78
C GLY A 37 17.11 -18.29 -9.90
N TYR A 38 17.50 -17.85 -8.71
CA TYR A 38 16.66 -16.99 -7.88
C TYR A 38 16.43 -15.61 -8.53
N GLN A 39 15.19 -15.13 -8.47
CA GLN A 39 14.80 -13.82 -8.99
C GLN A 39 14.38 -12.89 -7.84
N PRO A 40 15.15 -11.82 -7.56
CA PRO A 40 14.83 -10.85 -6.53
C PRO A 40 13.48 -10.17 -6.76
N ARG A 41 12.83 -9.78 -5.67
CA ARG A 41 11.53 -9.09 -5.69
C ARG A 41 11.60 -7.75 -4.95
N ASP A 42 10.63 -6.89 -5.18
CA ASP A 42 10.42 -5.66 -4.38
C ASP A 42 8.92 -5.43 -4.18
N VAL A 43 8.58 -4.52 -3.26
CA VAL A 43 7.21 -4.04 -3.05
C VAL A 43 6.87 -2.94 -4.05
N ARG A 44 5.57 -2.72 -4.29
CA ARG A 44 5.09 -1.56 -5.06
C ARG A 44 5.57 -0.27 -4.43
N SER A 45 5.77 0.77 -5.24
CA SER A 45 6.20 2.09 -4.76
C SER A 45 5.22 2.64 -3.71
N PHE A 46 5.74 3.36 -2.71
CA PHE A 46 4.91 3.96 -1.68
C PHE A 46 3.81 4.87 -2.27
N ALA A 47 4.12 5.61 -3.34
CA ALA A 47 3.15 6.44 -4.05
C ALA A 47 1.99 5.63 -4.63
N SER A 48 2.27 4.45 -5.22
CA SER A 48 1.23 3.55 -5.73
C SER A 48 0.35 2.99 -4.60
N VAL A 49 0.95 2.64 -3.46
CA VAL A 49 0.19 2.21 -2.27
C VAL A 49 -0.69 3.33 -1.73
N LEU A 50 -0.19 4.57 -1.73
CA LEU A 50 -0.95 5.75 -1.30
C LEU A 50 -2.13 6.03 -2.24
N ALA A 51 -1.90 5.98 -3.55
CA ALA A 51 -2.93 6.18 -4.58
C ALA A 51 -4.02 5.10 -4.53
N GLY A 52 -3.65 3.83 -4.35
CA GLY A 52 -4.61 2.72 -4.22
C GLY A 52 -5.50 2.83 -2.99
N ALA A 53 -5.01 3.42 -1.90
CA ALA A 53 -5.83 3.69 -0.71
C ALA A 53 -6.79 4.88 -0.89
N ALA A 54 -6.42 5.87 -1.71
CA ALA A 54 -7.30 7.00 -2.03
C ALA A 54 -8.40 6.63 -3.05
N GLY A 55 -8.19 5.56 -3.82
CA GLY A 55 -9.11 5.04 -4.83
C GLY A 55 -9.90 3.80 -4.38
N GLY A 56 -10.28 3.70 -3.10
CA GLY A 56 -11.14 2.62 -2.61
C GLY A 56 -12.42 2.46 -3.45
N PRO A 57 -13.05 1.28 -3.48
CA PRO A 57 -14.21 1.02 -4.32
C PRO A 57 -15.27 2.10 -4.07
N ARG A 58 -15.62 2.83 -5.14
CA ARG A 58 -16.74 3.78 -5.10
C ARG A 58 -17.97 2.95 -4.77
N MET A 59 -18.59 3.20 -3.62
CA MET A 59 -19.87 2.60 -3.24
C MET A 59 -20.83 2.85 -4.41
N ALA A 60 -21.17 1.79 -5.14
CA ALA A 60 -22.18 1.89 -6.18
C ALA A 60 -23.52 2.09 -5.47
N ALA A 61 -24.20 3.21 -5.75
CA ALA A 61 -25.54 3.42 -5.24
C ALA A 61 -26.42 2.27 -5.76
N THR A 62 -26.99 1.46 -4.86
CA THR A 62 -27.92 0.40 -5.23
C THR A 62 -29.10 1.05 -5.92
N ASN A 63 -29.40 0.58 -7.13
CA ASN A 63 -30.52 1.07 -7.94
C ASN A 63 -31.80 1.08 -7.09
N SER A 64 -32.51 2.21 -7.07
CA SER A 64 -33.75 2.42 -6.31
C SER A 64 -34.86 1.43 -6.68
N ARG A 65 -34.76 0.76 -7.83
CA ARG A 65 -35.66 -0.35 -8.23
C ARG A 65 -35.54 -1.60 -7.33
N ASN A 66 -34.50 -1.71 -6.51
CA ASN A 66 -34.29 -2.85 -5.58
C ASN A 66 -34.72 -2.55 -4.13
N LEU A 67 -35.47 -1.46 -3.89
CA LEU A 67 -35.95 -1.06 -2.55
C LEU A 67 -37.48 -1.18 -2.40
N ALA A 68 -38.13 -2.11 -3.13
CA ALA A 68 -39.57 -2.35 -3.09
C ALA A 68 -39.92 -3.59 -2.28
#